data_AF-Q1W3G5-F1
#
_entry.id   AF-Q1W3G5-F1
#
_cell.length_a   1.000
_cell.length_b   1.000
_cell.length_c   1.000
_cell.angle_alpha   90.00
_cell.angle_beta   90.00
_cell.angle_gamma   90.00
#
_symmetry.space_group_name_H-M   'P 1'
#
loop_
_entity.id
_entity.type
_entity.pdbx_description
1 polymer ?
#
loop_
_entity_poly.entity_id
_entity_poly.type
_entity_poly.pdbx_seq_one_letter_code
_entity_poly.pdbx_strand_id
1 'polypeptide(L)'
;FQNVKSYNAGMLTALSNRIGDVALLLAIAWMLNYGSWNYIFYLDMMKNNIEMMIIGGLVMLAAMTKSAQIPFSSWLPAAMAAPTPVSALVHSSTLVTAGVYLLIRFNDVLMNWWMAQFLLLVSGLTMFMAGLGANFEFDLKKIIALSTLSQLGLMMSILSMGFYKLAFFHLLTHALFKALLFMWAGSIIHNMKNFQDIRMMGSLSMSMPLTCSCFNVANLALCGMPFLAGFYSKDLILEMVMLSYVNVFSFFLFFFSTGL
;
A
#
# COMPACT_ATOMS: atom_id res chain seq x y z
N PHE A 1 12.54 0.26 22.71
CA PHE A 1 13.95 -0.19 22.72
C PHE A 1 14.16 -1.45 23.52
N GLN A 2 13.74 -1.50 24.80
CA GLN A 2 13.99 -2.68 25.65
C GLN A 2 13.22 -3.95 25.24
N ASN A 3 12.12 -3.83 24.48
CA ASN A 3 11.39 -5.00 24.00
C ASN A 3 12.04 -5.56 22.72
N VAL A 4 12.58 -6.78 22.81
CA VAL A 4 13.28 -7.48 21.71
C VAL A 4 12.42 -7.57 20.45
N LYS A 5 11.10 -7.78 20.59
CA LYS A 5 10.17 -7.82 19.44
C LYS A 5 10.14 -6.48 18.70
N SER A 6 10.12 -5.36 19.42
CA SER A 6 10.12 -4.02 18.81
C SER A 6 11.44 -3.69 18.14
N TYR A 7 12.56 -4.15 18.71
CA TYR A 7 13.89 -3.95 18.13
C TYR A 7 14.05 -4.74 16.84
N ASN A 8 13.67 -6.02 16.83
CA ASN A 8 13.75 -6.87 15.64
C ASN A 8 12.84 -6.35 14.52
N ALA A 9 11.63 -5.90 14.85
CA ALA A 9 10.74 -5.26 13.88
C ALA A 9 11.36 -3.99 13.28
N GLY A 10 11.93 -3.11 14.13
CA GLY A 10 12.64 -1.92 13.66
C GLY A 10 13.79 -2.25 12.72
N MET A 11 14.62 -3.24 13.07
CA MET A 11 15.74 -3.67 12.24
C MET A 11 15.27 -4.25 10.90
N LEU A 12 14.21 -5.05 10.88
CA LEU A 12 13.59 -5.55 9.64
C LEU A 12 13.14 -4.41 8.73
N THR A 13 12.45 -3.40 9.27
CA THR A 13 12.02 -2.23 8.49
C THR A 13 13.20 -1.41 7.96
N ALA A 14 14.28 -1.28 8.74
CA ALA A 14 15.45 -0.51 8.32
C ALA A 14 16.18 -1.24 7.19
N LEU A 15 16.42 -2.54 7.33
CA LEU A 15 17.12 -3.34 6.33
C LEU A 15 16.34 -3.44 5.01
N SER A 16 15.03 -3.67 5.06
CA SER A 16 14.22 -3.74 3.83
C SER A 16 14.21 -2.42 3.07
N ASN A 17 14.09 -1.29 3.79
CA ASN A 17 14.07 0.03 3.19
C ASN A 17 15.43 0.46 2.63
N ARG A 18 16.55 0.00 3.22
CA ARG A 18 17.90 0.31 2.72
C ARG A 18 18.16 -0.26 1.34
N ILE A 19 17.58 -1.41 1.00
CA ILE A 19 17.65 -1.98 -0.35
C ILE A 19 17.05 -1.00 -1.37
N GLY A 20 15.90 -0.40 -1.04
CA GLY A 20 15.27 0.62 -1.87
C GLY A 20 16.06 1.90 -1.96
N ASP A 21 16.65 2.35 -0.85
CA ASP A 21 17.48 3.57 -0.84
C ASP A 21 18.72 3.40 -1.74
N VAL A 22 19.37 2.23 -1.74
CA VAL A 22 20.49 1.92 -2.64
C VAL A 22 20.04 1.97 -4.11
N ALA A 23 18.88 1.40 -4.43
CA ALA A 23 18.34 1.45 -5.78
C ALA A 23 18.04 2.89 -6.23
N LEU A 24 17.52 3.72 -5.33
CA LEU A 24 17.22 5.12 -5.61
C LEU A 24 18.51 5.94 -5.81
N LEU A 25 19.56 5.69 -5.02
CA LEU A 25 20.88 6.32 -5.22
C LEU A 25 21.51 5.91 -6.55
N LEU A 26 21.40 4.63 -6.93
CA LEU A 26 21.84 4.16 -8.25
C LEU A 26 21.05 4.82 -9.38
N ALA A 27 19.74 5.01 -9.22
CA ALA A 27 18.91 5.71 -10.20
C ALA A 27 19.35 7.17 -10.40
N ILE A 28 19.65 7.89 -9.30
CA ILE A 28 20.17 9.27 -9.36
C ILE A 28 21.55 9.31 -10.04
N ALA A 29 22.41 8.34 -9.75
CA ALA A 29 23.72 8.24 -10.40
C ALA A 29 23.59 8.01 -11.91
N TRP A 30 22.66 7.13 -12.33
CA TRP A 30 22.39 6.88 -13.75
C TRP A 30 21.76 8.07 -14.47
N MET A 31 20.95 8.89 -13.80
CA MET A 31 20.42 10.13 -14.38
C MET A 31 21.51 11.14 -14.77
N LEU A 32 22.74 11.03 -14.25
CA LEU A 32 23.86 11.88 -14.66
C LEU A 32 24.22 11.71 -16.15
N ASN A 33 23.89 10.58 -16.78
CA ASN A 33 24.09 10.38 -18.23
C ASN A 33 23.30 11.40 -19.07
N TYR A 34 22.18 11.91 -18.55
CA TYR A 34 21.38 12.95 -19.19
C TYR A 34 21.88 14.38 -18.90
N GLY A 35 22.90 14.53 -18.04
CA GLY A 35 23.52 15.81 -17.70
C GLY A 35 22.84 16.60 -16.59
N SER A 36 21.59 16.29 -16.22
CA SER A 36 20.91 16.92 -15.08
C SER A 36 19.91 15.98 -14.40
N TRP A 37 19.48 16.34 -13.18
CA TRP A 37 18.48 15.57 -12.42
C TRP A 37 17.03 16.03 -12.66
N ASN A 38 16.81 16.97 -13.59
CA ASN A 38 15.48 17.50 -13.88
C ASN A 38 14.63 16.48 -14.63
N TYR A 39 14.08 15.52 -13.88
CA TYR A 39 13.38 14.36 -14.43
C TYR A 39 12.13 14.73 -15.26
N ILE A 40 11.49 15.87 -14.98
CA ILE A 40 10.26 16.31 -15.67
C ILE A 40 10.46 16.38 -17.19
N PHE A 41 11.59 16.91 -17.65
CA PHE A 41 11.86 17.04 -19.08
C PHE A 41 12.32 15.73 -19.72
N TYR A 42 13.03 14.89 -18.98
CA TYR A 42 13.58 13.63 -19.50
C TYR A 42 12.56 12.49 -19.57
N LEU A 43 11.55 12.50 -18.68
CA LEU A 43 10.49 11.49 -18.67
C LEU A 43 9.76 11.41 -20.02
N ASP A 44 9.40 12.56 -20.59
CA ASP A 44 8.67 12.62 -21.85
C ASP A 44 9.59 12.39 -23.06
N MET A 45 10.78 13.02 -23.07
CA MET A 45 11.66 13.02 -24.24
C MET A 45 12.47 11.72 -24.40
N MET A 46 12.88 11.08 -23.30
CA MET A 46 13.84 9.95 -23.32
C MET A 46 13.20 8.61 -22.92
N LYS A 47 11.87 8.51 -22.95
CA LYS A 47 11.12 7.32 -22.51
C LYS A 47 11.60 5.99 -23.11
N ASN A 48 11.98 6.01 -24.39
CA ASN A 48 12.34 4.80 -25.13
C ASN A 48 13.83 4.42 -25.00
N ASN A 49 14.64 5.25 -24.35
CA ASN A 49 16.06 4.97 -24.21
C ASN A 49 16.31 3.87 -23.17
N ILE A 50 17.30 3.03 -23.43
CA ILE A 50 17.69 1.91 -22.55
C ILE A 50 18.06 2.43 -21.15
N GLU A 51 18.76 3.56 -21.08
CA GLU A 51 19.14 4.20 -19.82
C GLU A 51 17.91 4.56 -18.97
N MET A 52 16.85 5.11 -19.60
CA MET A 52 15.62 5.45 -18.89
C MET A 52 14.85 4.21 -18.43
N MET A 53 14.93 3.12 -19.19
CA MET A 53 14.39 1.83 -18.75
C MET A 53 15.14 1.31 -17.52
N ILE A 54 16.47 1.40 -17.48
CA ILE A 54 17.25 0.98 -16.30
C ILE A 54 16.87 1.82 -15.08
N ILE A 55 16.75 3.14 -15.25
CA ILE A 55 16.32 4.06 -14.20
C ILE A 55 14.91 3.72 -13.72
N GLY A 56 13.98 3.48 -14.65
CA GLY A 56 12.61 3.04 -14.35
C GLY A 56 12.56 1.75 -13.53
N GLY A 57 13.40 0.76 -13.87
CA GLY A 57 13.51 -0.50 -13.13
C GLY A 57 14.04 -0.31 -11.71
N LEU A 58 15.06 0.54 -11.52
CA LEU A 58 15.61 0.87 -10.20
C LEU A 58 14.59 1.64 -9.33
N VAL A 59 13.89 2.60 -9.93
CA VAL A 59 12.80 3.37 -9.31
C VAL A 59 11.64 2.45 -8.92
N MET A 60 11.28 1.48 -9.77
CA MET A 60 10.30 0.44 -9.46
C MET A 60 10.72 -0.41 -8.27
N LEU A 61 11.98 -0.86 -8.22
CA LEU A 61 12.48 -1.65 -7.09
C LEU A 61 12.46 -0.83 -5.79
N ALA A 62 12.87 0.44 -5.84
CA ALA A 62 12.79 1.35 -4.71
C ALA A 62 11.33 1.51 -4.23
N ALA A 63 10.39 1.69 -5.15
CA ALA A 63 8.98 1.78 -4.82
C ALA A 63 8.43 0.50 -4.18
N MET A 64 8.74 -0.68 -4.72
CA MET A 64 8.30 -1.98 -4.20
C MET A 64 8.74 -2.22 -2.76
N THR A 65 9.97 -1.82 -2.40
CA THR A 65 10.46 -1.94 -1.02
C THR A 65 9.68 -1.05 -0.05
N LYS A 66 9.43 0.21 -0.42
CA LYS A 66 8.70 1.18 0.42
C LYS A 66 7.21 0.88 0.50
N SER A 67 6.58 0.37 -0.55
CA SER A 67 5.16 0.00 -0.56
C SER A 67 4.87 -1.44 -0.11
N ALA A 68 5.87 -2.12 0.48
CA ALA A 68 5.76 -3.47 1.03
C ALA A 68 5.19 -4.50 0.04
N GLN A 69 5.58 -4.41 -1.24
CA GLN A 69 5.21 -5.39 -2.25
C GLN A 69 6.05 -6.67 -2.08
N ILE A 70 5.57 -7.81 -2.58
CA ILE A 70 6.32 -9.07 -2.58
C ILE A 70 7.60 -8.84 -3.40
N PRO A 71 8.78 -9.23 -2.88
CA PRO A 71 9.04 -10.07 -1.70
C PRO A 71 9.17 -9.33 -0.35
N PHE A 72 9.16 -8.00 -0.35
CA PHE A 72 9.39 -7.14 0.82
C PHE A 72 8.14 -6.88 1.66
N SER A 73 7.14 -7.76 1.66
CA SER A 73 5.87 -7.53 2.39
C SER A 73 5.98 -7.74 3.91
N SER A 74 6.97 -8.50 4.37
CA SER A 74 7.07 -8.97 5.76
C SER A 74 7.28 -7.87 6.80
N TRP A 75 7.85 -6.73 6.43
CA TRP A 75 8.20 -5.68 7.38
C TRP A 75 6.98 -4.89 7.87
N LEU A 76 5.92 -4.78 7.07
CA LEU A 76 4.75 -3.97 7.41
C LEU A 76 3.92 -4.60 8.54
N PRO A 77 3.57 -5.90 8.54
CA PRO A 77 2.91 -6.54 9.68
C PRO A 77 3.78 -6.54 10.93
N ALA A 78 5.10 -6.70 10.78
CA ALA A 78 6.04 -6.66 11.91
C ALA A 78 6.11 -5.26 12.56
N ALA A 79 5.98 -4.19 11.77
CA ALA A 79 6.01 -2.81 12.25
C ALA A 79 4.85 -2.46 13.22
N MET A 80 3.80 -3.29 13.29
CA MET A 80 2.66 -3.09 14.20
C MET A 80 2.98 -3.31 15.68
N ALA A 81 4.24 -3.62 16.02
CA ALA A 81 4.76 -3.48 17.37
C ALA A 81 4.82 -2.01 17.85
N ALA A 82 4.79 -1.05 16.93
CA ALA A 82 4.76 0.37 17.22
C ALA A 82 3.45 0.84 17.91
N PRO A 83 3.47 1.99 18.61
CA PRO A 83 2.27 2.57 19.20
C PRO A 83 1.25 2.98 18.12
N THR A 84 -0.03 2.94 18.48
CA THR A 84 -1.16 3.13 17.57
C THR A 84 -1.16 4.48 16.81
N PRO A 85 -0.76 5.63 17.40
CA PRO A 85 -0.71 6.89 16.64
C PRO A 85 0.39 6.88 15.57
N VAL A 86 1.51 6.19 15.83
CA VAL A 86 2.61 6.07 14.85
C VAL A 86 2.17 5.18 13.69
N SER A 87 1.49 4.06 13.95
CA SER A 87 0.90 3.26 12.87
C SER A 87 -0.17 4.01 12.09
N ALA A 88 -0.95 4.86 12.76
CA ALA A 88 -2.01 5.67 12.14
C ALA A 88 -1.48 6.76 11.22
N LEU A 89 -0.23 7.22 11.39
CA LEU A 89 0.39 8.23 10.53
C LEU A 89 1.38 7.59 9.56
N VAL A 90 2.41 6.92 10.09
CA VAL A 90 3.56 6.47 9.33
C VAL A 90 3.19 5.32 8.39
N HIS A 91 2.49 4.31 8.91
CA HIS A 91 2.27 3.07 8.16
C HIS A 91 0.99 3.08 7.30
N SER A 92 0.07 4.01 7.54
CA SER A 92 -1.17 4.13 6.78
C SER A 92 -1.09 5.19 5.66
N SER A 93 -0.42 6.32 5.91
CA SER A 93 -0.63 7.54 5.13
C SER A 93 0.62 8.13 4.51
N THR A 94 1.82 7.94 5.09
CA THR A 94 3.03 8.62 4.64
C THR A 94 4.14 7.70 4.13
N LEU A 95 4.62 6.74 4.92
CA LEU A 95 5.81 5.96 4.57
C LEU A 95 5.52 4.96 3.45
N VAL A 96 4.41 4.25 3.55
CA VAL A 96 4.09 3.14 2.62
C VAL A 96 3.52 3.65 1.29
N THR A 97 2.82 4.78 1.34
CA THR A 97 2.28 5.49 0.18
C THR A 97 3.36 6.25 -0.60
N ALA A 98 4.50 6.58 0.02
CA ALA A 98 5.61 7.27 -0.66
C ALA A 98 6.14 6.50 -1.87
N GLY A 99 6.20 5.16 -1.79
CA GLY A 99 6.59 4.32 -2.93
C GLY A 99 5.61 4.43 -4.11
N VAL A 100 4.31 4.38 -3.81
CA VAL A 100 3.23 4.58 -4.80
C VAL A 100 3.30 5.98 -5.41
N TYR A 101 3.51 7.00 -4.59
CA TYR A 101 3.62 8.39 -5.03
C TYR A 101 4.82 8.63 -5.94
N LEU A 102 5.97 8.03 -5.61
CA LEU A 102 7.15 8.09 -6.45
C LEU A 102 6.87 7.47 -7.83
N LEU A 103 6.15 6.35 -7.92
CA LEU A 103 5.74 5.78 -9.20
C LEU A 103 4.71 6.62 -9.95
N ILE A 104 3.79 7.29 -9.26
CA ILE A 104 2.89 8.27 -9.88
C ILE A 104 3.69 9.38 -10.59
N ARG A 105 4.80 9.82 -9.99
CA ARG A 105 5.67 10.84 -10.60
C ARG A 105 6.48 10.34 -11.80
N PHE A 106 6.80 9.04 -11.83
CA PHE A 106 7.53 8.39 -12.93
C PHE A 106 6.60 7.58 -13.85
N ASN A 107 5.31 7.95 -13.93
CA ASN A 107 4.29 7.19 -14.65
C ASN A 107 4.65 6.94 -16.12
N ASP A 108 5.20 7.93 -16.81
CA ASP A 108 5.46 7.80 -18.25
C ASP A 108 6.48 6.71 -18.57
N VAL A 109 7.42 6.42 -17.67
CA VAL A 109 8.41 5.35 -17.82
C VAL A 109 7.82 3.97 -17.51
N LEU A 110 6.87 3.91 -16.58
CA LEU A 110 6.22 2.65 -16.18
C LEU A 110 5.35 2.04 -17.29
N MET A 111 4.89 2.87 -18.22
CA MET A 111 4.08 2.45 -19.37
C MET A 111 4.85 1.58 -20.38
N ASN A 112 6.12 1.28 -20.13
CA ASN A 112 6.82 0.24 -20.88
C ASN A 112 6.20 -1.13 -20.61
N TRP A 113 5.89 -1.86 -21.68
CA TRP A 113 5.06 -3.07 -21.65
C TRP A 113 5.52 -4.12 -20.61
N TRP A 114 6.83 -4.38 -20.55
CA TRP A 114 7.41 -5.34 -19.63
C TRP A 114 7.32 -4.92 -18.16
N MET A 115 7.54 -3.63 -17.88
CA MET A 115 7.50 -3.08 -16.52
C MET A 115 6.08 -3.08 -15.97
N ALA A 116 5.12 -2.62 -16.77
CA ALA A 116 3.72 -2.65 -16.44
C ALA A 116 3.24 -4.07 -16.08
N GLN A 117 3.52 -5.06 -16.93
CA GLN A 117 3.08 -6.43 -16.69
C GLN A 117 3.74 -7.07 -15.46
N PHE A 118 5.03 -6.81 -15.24
CA PHE A 118 5.73 -7.29 -14.05
C PHE A 118 5.11 -6.70 -12.78
N LEU A 119 4.89 -5.39 -12.77
CA LEU A 119 4.29 -4.70 -11.63
C LEU A 119 2.85 -5.18 -11.38
N LEU A 120 2.05 -5.40 -12.43
CA LEU A 120 0.68 -5.91 -12.32
C LEU A 120 0.65 -7.28 -11.63
N LEU A 121 1.56 -8.19 -12.01
CA LEU A 121 1.63 -9.53 -11.42
C LEU A 121 2.04 -9.47 -9.94
N VAL A 122 3.13 -8.75 -9.63
CA VAL A 122 3.63 -8.62 -8.25
C VAL A 122 2.58 -7.99 -7.35
N SER A 123 1.91 -6.94 -7.82
CA SER A 123 0.86 -6.26 -7.07
C SER A 123 -0.40 -7.12 -6.88
N GLY A 124 -0.84 -7.86 -7.89
CA GLY A 124 -1.93 -8.83 -7.76
C GLY A 124 -1.62 -9.92 -6.73
N LEU A 125 -0.39 -10.46 -6.73
CA LEU A 125 0.04 -11.44 -5.73
C LEU A 125 0.09 -10.85 -4.31
N THR A 126 0.51 -9.59 -4.16
CA THR A 126 0.51 -8.93 -2.84
C THR A 126 -0.89 -8.75 -2.29
N MET A 127 -1.83 -8.36 -3.15
CA MET A 127 -3.22 -8.17 -2.75
C MET A 127 -3.81 -9.48 -2.27
N PHE A 128 -3.58 -10.56 -3.01
CA PHE A 128 -4.04 -11.90 -2.65
C PHE A 128 -3.42 -12.42 -1.34
N MET A 129 -2.10 -12.30 -1.18
CA MET A 129 -1.41 -12.72 0.04
C MET A 129 -1.90 -11.96 1.27
N ALA A 130 -2.11 -10.65 1.14
CA ALA A 130 -2.62 -9.80 2.21
C ALA A 130 -4.06 -10.14 2.61
N GLY A 131 -4.94 -10.33 1.61
CA GLY A 131 -6.34 -10.70 1.84
C GLY A 131 -6.46 -12.03 2.57
N LEU A 132 -5.76 -13.06 2.09
CA LEU A 132 -5.73 -14.36 2.77
C LEU A 132 -5.13 -14.26 4.18
N GLY A 133 -4.02 -13.54 4.35
CA GLY A 133 -3.37 -13.38 5.65
C GLY A 133 -4.26 -12.66 6.67
N ALA A 134 -5.06 -11.68 6.23
CA ALA A 134 -5.94 -10.92 7.12
C ALA A 134 -7.02 -11.79 7.76
N ASN A 135 -7.50 -12.82 7.06
CA ASN A 135 -8.55 -13.72 7.54
C ASN A 135 -8.10 -14.66 8.67
N PHE A 136 -6.79 -14.91 8.78
CA PHE A 136 -6.22 -15.83 9.79
C PHE A 136 -5.53 -15.12 10.95
N GLU A 137 -5.41 -13.79 10.91
CA GLU A 137 -4.79 -13.00 11.98
C GLU A 137 -5.80 -12.64 13.07
N PHE A 138 -5.36 -12.65 14.33
CA PHE A 138 -6.20 -12.31 15.49
C PHE A 138 -5.87 -10.94 16.11
N ASP A 139 -4.71 -10.37 15.80
CA ASP A 139 -4.32 -9.04 16.31
C ASP A 139 -5.00 -7.94 15.49
N LEU A 140 -5.82 -7.10 16.15
CA LEU A 140 -6.58 -6.03 15.50
C LEU A 140 -5.70 -5.12 14.61
N LYS A 141 -4.52 -4.72 15.11
CA LYS A 141 -3.59 -3.87 14.34
C LYS A 141 -3.04 -4.57 13.10
N LYS A 142 -2.77 -5.87 13.17
CA LYS A 142 -2.23 -6.63 12.03
C LYS A 142 -3.29 -6.82 10.95
N ILE A 143 -4.55 -7.02 11.31
CA ILE A 143 -5.65 -7.06 10.32
C ILE A 143 -5.76 -5.72 9.58
N ILE A 144 -5.71 -4.60 10.32
CA ILE A 144 -5.75 -3.26 9.68
C ILE A 144 -4.52 -3.05 8.80
N ALA A 145 -3.35 -3.54 9.22
CA ALA A 145 -2.10 -3.47 8.45
C ALA A 145 -2.15 -4.32 7.17
N LEU A 146 -2.61 -5.56 7.24
CA LEU A 146 -2.76 -6.43 6.06
C LEU A 146 -3.78 -5.85 5.09
N SER A 147 -4.87 -5.26 5.58
CA SER A 147 -5.80 -4.53 4.72
C SER A 147 -5.24 -3.21 4.19
N THR A 148 -4.12 -2.65 4.71
CA THR A 148 -3.39 -1.57 4.00
C THR A 148 -2.53 -2.15 2.89
N LEU A 149 -1.90 -3.31 3.13
CA LEU A 149 -1.07 -3.99 2.13
C LEU A 149 -1.89 -4.43 0.91
N SER A 150 -3.12 -4.90 1.11
CA SER A 150 -4.02 -5.22 0.00
C SER A 150 -4.40 -3.99 -0.82
N GLN A 151 -4.73 -2.86 -0.18
CA GLN A 151 -5.07 -1.61 -0.85
C GLN A 151 -3.87 -0.99 -1.58
N LEU A 152 -2.65 -1.14 -1.04
CA LEU A 152 -1.43 -0.74 -1.75
C LEU A 152 -1.17 -1.62 -2.96
N GLY A 153 -1.41 -2.93 -2.87
CA GLY A 153 -1.43 -3.82 -4.03
C GLY A 153 -2.43 -3.35 -5.09
N LEU A 154 -3.62 -2.89 -4.67
CA LEU A 154 -4.62 -2.33 -5.56
C LEU A 154 -4.15 -1.02 -6.23
N MET A 155 -3.53 -0.11 -5.48
CA MET A 155 -2.93 1.11 -6.03
C MET A 155 -1.83 0.82 -7.06
N MET A 156 -0.95 -0.14 -6.77
CA MET A 156 0.17 -0.51 -7.64
C MET A 156 -0.30 -1.20 -8.93
N SER A 157 -1.36 -2.00 -8.87
CA SER A 157 -1.95 -2.63 -10.05
C SER A 157 -2.64 -1.63 -10.96
N ILE A 158 -3.33 -0.62 -10.43
CA ILE A 158 -3.91 0.46 -11.26
C ILE A 158 -2.83 1.29 -11.94
N LEU A 159 -1.75 1.60 -11.22
CA LEU A 159 -0.59 2.29 -11.79
C LEU A 159 0.01 1.51 -12.95
N SER A 160 0.09 0.18 -12.82
CA SER A 160 0.59 -0.68 -13.87
C SER A 160 -0.30 -0.70 -15.12
N MET A 161 -1.61 -0.49 -14.98
CA MET A 161 -2.54 -0.32 -16.10
C MET A 161 -2.49 1.10 -16.70
N GLY A 162 -1.77 2.02 -16.06
CA GLY A 162 -1.53 3.35 -16.56
C GLY A 162 -2.47 4.45 -16.05
N PHE A 163 -3.38 4.12 -15.15
CA PHE A 163 -4.36 5.08 -14.61
C PHE A 163 -3.83 5.82 -13.37
N TYR A 164 -2.76 6.60 -13.53
CA TYR A 164 -2.10 7.29 -12.41
C TYR A 164 -3.01 8.29 -11.66
N LYS A 165 -3.95 8.96 -12.35
CA LYS A 165 -4.90 9.88 -11.71
C LYS A 165 -5.84 9.15 -10.75
N LEU A 166 -6.34 7.97 -11.14
CA LEU A 166 -7.19 7.13 -10.30
C LEU A 166 -6.42 6.58 -9.10
N ALA A 167 -5.18 6.14 -9.33
CA ALA A 167 -4.30 5.69 -8.24
C ALA A 167 -4.03 6.81 -7.22
N PHE A 168 -3.77 8.04 -7.68
CA PHE A 168 -3.58 9.19 -6.79
C PHE A 168 -4.85 9.54 -6.02
N PHE A 169 -6.02 9.54 -6.68
CA PHE A 169 -7.29 9.77 -6.02
C PHE A 169 -7.56 8.72 -4.93
N HIS A 170 -7.34 7.44 -5.23
CA HIS A 170 -7.49 6.37 -4.25
C HIS A 170 -6.47 6.46 -3.10
N LEU A 171 -5.23 6.88 -3.37
CA LEU A 171 -4.22 7.11 -2.33
C LEU A 171 -4.69 8.15 -1.29
N LEU A 172 -5.31 9.24 -1.76
CA LEU A 172 -5.85 10.28 -0.88
C LEU A 172 -7.04 9.79 -0.05
N THR A 173 -8.01 9.11 -0.67
CA THR A 173 -9.17 8.57 0.06
C THR A 173 -8.72 7.51 1.08
N HIS A 174 -7.78 6.64 0.70
CA HIS A 174 -7.18 5.62 1.56
C HIS A 174 -6.49 6.18 2.79
N ALA A 175 -5.70 7.24 2.63
CA ALA A 175 -5.04 7.88 3.77
C ALA A 175 -6.07 8.33 4.83
N LEU A 176 -7.20 8.89 4.41
CA LEU A 176 -8.25 9.37 5.32
C LEU A 176 -8.94 8.23 6.08
N PHE A 177 -9.48 7.22 5.37
CA PHE A 177 -10.22 6.15 6.05
C PHE A 177 -9.31 5.22 6.86
N LYS A 178 -8.06 5.00 6.44
CA LYS A 178 -7.12 4.20 7.24
C LYS A 178 -6.65 4.91 8.48
N ALA A 179 -6.40 6.22 8.42
CA ALA A 179 -6.08 6.99 9.62
C ALA A 179 -7.22 6.90 10.64
N LEU A 180 -8.48 7.05 10.19
CA LEU A 180 -9.65 6.86 11.04
C LEU A 180 -9.69 5.44 11.66
N LEU A 181 -9.49 4.38 10.87
CA LEU A 181 -9.49 3.00 11.38
C LEU A 181 -8.43 2.78 12.46
N PHE A 182 -7.19 3.23 12.25
CA PHE A 182 -6.13 3.06 13.25
C PHE A 182 -6.35 3.90 14.51
N MET A 183 -6.93 5.11 14.39
CA MET A 183 -7.26 5.94 15.55
C MET A 183 -8.36 5.31 16.41
N TRP A 184 -9.46 4.85 15.80
CA TRP A 184 -10.55 4.19 16.53
C TRP A 184 -10.11 2.83 17.10
N ALA A 185 -9.34 2.04 16.35
CA ALA A 185 -8.71 0.82 16.87
C ALA A 185 -7.78 1.12 18.07
N GLY A 186 -7.04 2.23 18.02
CA GLY A 186 -6.22 2.70 19.13
C GLY A 186 -7.04 3.02 20.38
N SER A 187 -8.20 3.67 20.23
CA SER A 187 -9.11 3.95 21.35
C SER A 187 -9.67 2.67 21.99
N ILE A 188 -9.99 1.65 21.18
CA ILE A 188 -10.45 0.35 21.65
C ILE A 188 -9.32 -0.36 22.43
N ILE A 189 -8.11 -0.41 21.87
CA ILE A 189 -6.95 -1.07 22.51
C ILE A 189 -6.59 -0.39 23.84
N HIS A 190 -6.63 0.94 23.88
CA HIS A 190 -6.34 1.70 25.10
C HIS A 190 -7.36 1.40 26.21
N ASN A 191 -8.66 1.38 25.88
CA ASN A 191 -9.72 1.09 26.85
C ASN A 191 -9.71 -0.38 27.30
N MET A 192 -9.20 -1.28 26.46
CA MET A 192 -8.97 -2.69 26.78
C MET A 192 -7.59 -2.95 27.42
N LYS A 193 -6.98 -1.96 28.07
CA LYS A 193 -5.69 -2.10 28.79
C LYS A 193 -4.57 -2.73 27.95
N ASN A 194 -4.46 -2.34 26.68
CA ASN A 194 -3.48 -2.82 25.70
C ASN A 194 -3.66 -4.27 25.20
N PHE A 195 -4.79 -4.93 25.46
CA PHE A 195 -5.13 -6.19 24.79
C PHE A 195 -5.50 -5.93 23.32
N GLN A 196 -4.83 -6.64 22.40
CA GLN A 196 -4.97 -6.46 20.94
C GLN A 196 -5.69 -7.63 20.25
N ASP A 197 -5.82 -8.76 20.94
CA ASP A 197 -6.45 -9.98 20.42
C ASP A 197 -7.97 -9.82 20.36
N ILE A 198 -8.54 -9.95 19.17
CA ILE A 198 -9.98 -9.76 18.90
C ILE A 198 -10.82 -10.79 19.67
N ARG A 199 -10.27 -11.98 19.97
CA ARG A 199 -10.99 -13.01 20.73
C ARG A 199 -11.37 -12.57 22.14
N MET A 200 -10.64 -11.61 22.68
CA MET A 200 -10.88 -11.03 24.00
C MET A 200 -11.70 -9.72 23.94
N MET A 201 -12.10 -9.28 22.75
CA MET A 201 -12.87 -8.06 22.55
C MET A 201 -14.36 -8.39 22.40
N GLY A 202 -15.11 -8.33 23.50
CA GLY A 202 -16.55 -8.57 23.52
C GLY A 202 -17.37 -7.32 23.84
N SER A 203 -18.63 -7.26 23.37
CA SER A 203 -19.62 -6.24 23.76
C SER A 203 -19.20 -4.76 23.56
N LEU A 204 -18.34 -4.48 22.57
CA LEU A 204 -17.84 -3.14 22.30
C LEU A 204 -18.96 -2.16 21.89
N SER A 205 -19.99 -2.63 21.19
CA SER A 205 -21.12 -1.80 20.74
C SER A 205 -21.91 -1.18 21.89
N MET A 206 -22.05 -1.90 23.01
CA MET A 206 -22.79 -1.43 24.20
C MET A 206 -21.92 -0.56 25.10
N SER A 207 -20.64 -0.89 25.20
CA SER A 207 -19.70 -0.18 26.09
C SER A 207 -19.16 1.12 25.49
N MET A 208 -18.91 1.15 24.18
CA MET A 208 -18.33 2.30 23.47
C MET A 208 -19.07 2.56 22.14
N PRO A 209 -20.34 3.00 22.18
CA PRO A 209 -21.18 3.10 20.98
C PRO A 209 -20.64 4.08 19.94
N LEU A 210 -20.07 5.21 20.37
CA LEU A 210 -19.51 6.22 19.46
C LEU A 210 -18.27 5.71 18.71
N THR A 211 -17.35 5.03 19.41
CA THR A 211 -16.15 4.51 18.75
C THR A 211 -16.49 3.38 17.79
N CYS A 212 -17.45 2.52 18.17
CA CYS A 212 -17.92 1.46 17.29
C CYS A 212 -18.65 1.99 16.05
N SER A 213 -19.47 3.04 16.18
CA SER A 213 -20.15 3.63 15.02
C SER A 213 -19.14 4.26 14.05
N CYS A 214 -18.19 5.04 14.54
CA CYS A 214 -17.14 5.63 13.69
C CYS A 214 -16.20 4.57 13.07
N PHE A 215 -15.85 3.51 13.82
CA PHE A 215 -15.09 2.39 13.31
C PHE A 215 -15.83 1.66 12.18
N ASN A 216 -17.15 1.44 12.34
CA ASN A 216 -17.98 0.83 11.32
C ASN A 216 -18.10 1.71 10.07
N VAL A 217 -18.27 3.03 10.20
CA VAL A 217 -18.27 3.95 9.05
C VAL A 217 -16.95 3.84 8.27
N ALA A 218 -15.82 3.78 8.96
CA ALA A 218 -14.53 3.66 8.30
C ALA A 218 -14.33 2.28 7.64
N ASN A 219 -14.86 1.20 8.22
CA ASN A 219 -14.87 -0.13 7.59
C ASN A 219 -15.76 -0.18 6.34
N LEU A 220 -16.95 0.42 6.39
CA LEU A 220 -17.85 0.51 5.23
C LEU A 220 -17.22 1.33 4.10
N ALA A 221 -16.49 2.39 4.44
CA ALA A 221 -15.71 3.16 3.47
C ALA A 221 -14.60 2.30 2.84
N LEU A 222 -13.90 1.45 3.61
CA LEU A 222 -12.89 0.53 3.07
C LEU A 222 -13.47 -0.54 2.15
N CYS A 223 -14.64 -1.10 2.48
CA CYS A 223 -15.32 -2.08 1.64
C CYS A 223 -15.81 -1.47 0.32
N GLY A 224 -16.07 -0.16 0.28
CA GLY A 224 -16.56 0.55 -0.89
C GLY A 224 -18.08 0.66 -0.94
N MET A 225 -18.75 0.79 0.20
CA MET A 225 -20.22 0.97 0.25
C MET A 225 -20.65 2.21 -0.55
N PRO A 226 -21.77 2.17 -1.31
CA PRO A 226 -22.22 3.28 -2.14
C PRO A 226 -22.31 4.59 -1.36
N PHE A 227 -21.92 5.68 -2.02
CA PHE A 227 -21.88 7.06 -1.50
C PHE A 227 -20.83 7.36 -0.41
N LEU A 228 -20.01 6.39 0.02
CA LEU A 228 -18.83 6.66 0.84
C LEU A 228 -17.59 6.91 -0.02
N ALA A 229 -16.57 7.56 0.54
CA ALA A 229 -15.36 7.96 -0.17
C ALA A 229 -14.63 6.80 -0.89
N GLY A 230 -14.70 5.58 -0.35
CA GLY A 230 -14.09 4.41 -0.98
C GLY A 230 -14.79 4.00 -2.27
N PHE A 231 -16.11 4.18 -2.38
CA PHE A 231 -16.88 3.83 -3.59
C PHE A 231 -16.38 4.58 -4.81
N TYR A 232 -16.26 5.91 -4.71
CA TYR A 232 -15.82 6.76 -5.81
C TYR A 232 -14.43 6.42 -6.36
N SER A 233 -13.59 5.72 -5.61
CA SER A 233 -12.27 5.31 -6.08
C SER A 233 -12.26 3.83 -6.43
N LYS A 234 -12.57 2.96 -5.47
CA LYS A 234 -12.44 1.50 -5.60
C LYS A 234 -13.38 0.92 -6.65
N ASP A 235 -14.61 1.44 -6.78
CA ASP A 235 -15.56 0.93 -7.77
C ASP A 235 -15.15 1.33 -9.18
N LEU A 236 -14.78 2.60 -9.39
CA LEU A 236 -14.20 3.07 -10.66
C LEU A 236 -12.96 2.28 -11.05
N ILE A 237 -12.11 1.92 -10.09
CA ILE A 237 -10.93 1.08 -10.33
C ILE A 237 -11.35 -0.29 -10.87
N LEU A 238 -12.32 -0.95 -10.23
CA LEU A 238 -12.81 -2.27 -10.64
C LEU A 238 -13.45 -2.20 -12.04
N GLU A 239 -14.22 -1.15 -12.32
CA GLU A 239 -14.81 -0.91 -13.63
C GLU A 239 -13.74 -0.75 -14.73
N MET A 240 -12.71 0.07 -14.48
CA MET A 240 -11.62 0.26 -15.46
C MET A 240 -10.83 -1.03 -15.70
N VAL A 241 -10.67 -1.87 -14.69
CA VAL A 241 -10.05 -3.20 -14.84
C VAL A 241 -10.90 -4.09 -15.75
N MET A 242 -12.23 -4.11 -15.58
CA MET A 242 -13.16 -4.86 -16.44
C MET A 242 -13.10 -4.42 -17.90
N LEU A 243 -12.93 -3.12 -18.15
CA LEU A 243 -12.85 -2.55 -19.50
C LEU A 243 -11.48 -2.76 -20.16
N SER A 244 -10.44 -3.02 -19.37
CA SER A 244 -9.07 -3.13 -19.85
C SER A 244 -8.69 -4.55 -20.31
N TYR A 245 -7.75 -4.62 -21.26
CA TYR A 245 -7.22 -5.90 -21.76
C TYR A 245 -6.19 -6.50 -20.79
N VAL A 246 -6.69 -7.20 -19.78
CA VAL A 246 -5.86 -7.84 -18.73
C VAL A 246 -5.86 -9.35 -18.92
N ASN A 247 -4.73 -10.01 -18.63
CA ASN A 247 -4.64 -11.46 -18.69
C ASN A 247 -5.66 -12.11 -17.74
N VAL A 248 -6.25 -13.23 -18.15
CA VAL A 248 -7.26 -13.97 -17.36
C VAL A 248 -6.76 -14.28 -15.93
N PHE A 249 -5.48 -14.63 -15.80
CA PHE A 249 -4.88 -14.90 -14.49
C PHE A 249 -4.81 -13.65 -13.59
N SER A 250 -4.30 -12.52 -14.10
CA SER A 250 -4.27 -11.27 -13.34
C SER A 250 -5.66 -10.74 -13.02
N PHE A 251 -6.62 -10.95 -13.93
CA PHE A 251 -8.02 -10.63 -13.71
C PHE A 251 -8.60 -11.44 -12.55
N PHE A 252 -8.41 -12.76 -12.55
CA PHE A 252 -8.84 -13.64 -11.46
C PHE A 252 -8.21 -13.24 -10.13
N LEU A 253 -6.90 -13.00 -10.10
CA LEU A 253 -6.21 -12.54 -8.89
C LEU A 253 -6.80 -11.24 -8.37
N PHE A 254 -7.06 -10.26 -9.25
CA PHE A 254 -7.60 -8.96 -8.85
C PHE A 254 -8.98 -9.10 -8.21
N PHE A 255 -9.95 -9.72 -8.89
CA PHE A 255 -11.31 -9.83 -8.36
C PHE A 255 -11.40 -10.71 -7.13
N PHE A 256 -10.75 -11.88 -7.14
CA PHE A 256 -10.78 -12.76 -5.98
C PHE A 256 -10.11 -12.11 -4.76
N SER A 257 -8.97 -11.44 -4.94
CA SER A 257 -8.30 -10.75 -3.82
C SER A 257 -9.05 -9.54 -3.31
N THR A 258 -9.78 -8.79 -4.15
CA THR A 258 -10.62 -7.68 -3.67
C THR A 258 -11.86 -8.12 -2.88
N GLY A 259 -12.30 -9.36 -3.07
CA GLY A 259 -13.41 -9.97 -2.33
C GLY A 259 -12.99 -10.60 -0.99
N LEU A 260 -11.69 -10.84 -0.78
CA LEU A 260 -11.10 -11.30 0.49
C LEU A 260 -10.88 -10.13 1.45
#